data_AF-A0A5A8A909-F1
#
_entry.id   AF-A0A5A8A909-F1
#
_cell.length_a   1.000
_cell.length_b   1.000
_cell.length_c   1.000
_cell.angle_alpha   90.00
_cell.angle_beta   90.00
_cell.angle_gamma   90.00
#
_symmetry.space_group_name_H-M   'P 1'
#
loop_
_entity.id
_entity.type
_entity.pdbx_description
1 polymer ?
#
loop_
_entity_poly.entity_id
_entity_poly.type
_entity_poly.pdbx_seq_one_letter_code
_entity_poly.pdbx_strand_id
1 'polypeptide(L)'
;MKRALLLAVLLTTAALPDAASAAEDTKDSKRTETIEGLVRIVGAQAGIVLYCRKLYTIDDTVSEGLSRTVRRALDASLGHQRAQSAIAEEGRRVAGEIAAIGAEQWCADQRDILNTDGVRVFVD
;
A
#
# COMPACT_ATOMS: atom_id res chain seq x y z
N MET A 1 -52.84 40.71 37.96
CA MET A 1 -53.14 39.60 38.90
C MET A 1 -52.73 38.28 38.24
N LYS A 2 -52.06 37.39 39.00
CA LYS A 2 -51.81 35.92 38.76
C LYS A 2 -51.01 35.56 37.49
N ARG A 3 -49.71 35.23 37.53
CA ARG A 3 -49.01 34.00 38.03
C ARG A 3 -49.63 32.66 37.58
N ALA A 4 -48.96 32.01 36.61
CA ALA A 4 -48.76 30.55 36.46
C ALA A 4 -47.64 30.37 35.40
N LEU A 5 -46.36 30.11 35.74
CA LEU A 5 -45.70 28.81 35.99
C LEU A 5 -45.94 27.75 34.90
N LEU A 6 -44.83 27.25 34.30
CA LEU A 6 -44.52 25.89 33.80
C LEU A 6 -43.25 26.01 32.89
N LEU A 7 -42.01 25.84 33.38
CA LEU A 7 -41.19 24.61 33.57
C LEU A 7 -40.96 23.73 32.32
N ALA A 8 -39.65 23.43 32.10
CA ALA A 8 -39.05 22.33 31.35
C ALA A 8 -38.93 22.54 29.82
N VAL A 9 -37.83 22.23 29.11
CA VAL A 9 -36.72 21.29 29.32
C VAL A 9 -35.46 21.87 28.65
N LEU A 10 -34.32 21.81 29.36
CA LEU A 10 -32.98 21.91 28.79
C LEU A 10 -32.75 20.68 27.90
N LEU A 11 -32.82 20.84 26.58
CA LEU A 11 -32.24 19.85 25.67
C LEU A 11 -30.75 20.14 25.59
N THR A 12 -30.02 19.48 26.49
CA THR A 12 -28.60 19.19 26.33
C THR A 12 -28.40 18.53 24.96
N THR A 13 -27.92 19.29 23.98
CA THR A 13 -27.22 18.74 22.84
C THR A 13 -25.94 18.11 23.39
N ALA A 14 -26.05 16.83 23.74
CA ALA A 14 -24.91 15.97 23.91
C ALA A 14 -24.14 16.02 22.59
N ALA A 15 -23.04 16.78 22.58
CA ALA A 15 -21.96 16.55 21.65
C ALA A 15 -21.63 15.06 21.74
N LEU A 16 -21.91 14.31 20.68
CA LEU A 16 -21.31 13.01 20.41
C LEU A 16 -19.98 13.31 19.70
N PRO A 17 -18.81 13.24 20.35
CA PRO A 17 -17.53 13.39 19.67
C PRO A 17 -17.03 12.05 19.09
N ASP A 18 -17.72 10.94 19.38
CA ASP A 18 -17.13 9.60 19.22
C ASP A 18 -17.26 9.02 17.80
N ALA A 19 -18.23 9.48 17.01
CA ALA A 19 -18.43 8.98 15.65
C ALA A 19 -17.47 9.60 14.62
N ALA A 20 -16.92 10.79 14.89
CA ALA A 20 -15.94 11.43 14.01
C ALA A 20 -14.55 10.79 14.16
N SER A 21 -14.13 10.48 15.39
CA SER A 21 -12.81 9.90 15.66
C SER A 21 -12.68 8.47 15.10
N ALA A 22 -13.73 7.64 15.20
CA ALA A 22 -13.73 6.28 14.64
C ALA A 22 -13.73 6.25 13.09
N ALA A 23 -14.36 7.24 12.45
CA ALA A 23 -14.38 7.37 11.00
C ALA A 23 -13.05 7.89 10.43
N GLU A 24 -12.36 8.78 11.16
CA GLU A 24 -11.02 9.26 10.82
C GLU A 24 -9.98 8.15 10.96
N ASP A 25 -10.00 7.39 12.07
CA ASP A 25 -9.08 6.25 12.29
C ASP A 25 -9.19 5.18 11.19
N THR A 26 -10.41 4.87 10.74
CA THR A 26 -10.63 3.87 9.69
C THR A 26 -10.09 4.32 8.34
N LYS A 27 -10.22 5.61 8.02
CA LYS A 27 -9.74 6.19 6.76
C LYS A 27 -8.21 6.27 6.71
N ASP A 28 -7.58 6.63 7.82
CA ASP A 28 -6.13 6.71 7.93
C ASP A 28 -5.48 5.32 7.96
N SER A 29 -6.12 4.33 8.59
CA SER A 29 -5.67 2.93 8.52
C SER A 29 -5.68 2.40 7.08
N LYS A 30 -6.81 2.55 6.38
CA LYS A 30 -6.93 2.10 4.98
C LYS A 30 -5.94 2.79 4.04
N ARG A 31 -5.68 4.08 4.26
CA ARG A 31 -4.67 4.82 3.50
C ARG A 31 -3.27 4.26 3.74
N THR A 32 -2.94 3.95 5.00
CA THR A 32 -1.65 3.37 5.39
C THR A 32 -1.46 2.01 4.75
N GLU A 33 -2.44 1.12 4.86
CA GLU A 33 -2.43 -0.20 4.20
C GLU A 33 -2.22 -0.10 2.68
N THR A 34 -2.88 0.88 2.05
CA THR A 34 -2.74 1.13 0.60
C THR A 34 -1.30 1.55 0.26
N ILE A 35 -0.73 2.46 1.05
CA ILE A 35 0.65 2.94 0.84
C ILE A 35 1.64 1.79 1.03
N GLU A 36 1.50 0.98 2.08
CA GLU A 36 2.35 -0.19 2.29
C GLU A 36 2.24 -1.18 1.14
N GLY A 37 1.03 -1.43 0.64
CA GLY A 37 0.81 -2.28 -0.53
C GLY A 37 1.55 -1.76 -1.76
N LEU A 38 1.49 -0.46 -2.04
CA LEU A 38 2.21 0.17 -3.14
C LEU A 38 3.74 0.05 -2.97
N VAL A 39 4.25 0.24 -1.76
CA VAL A 39 5.68 0.04 -1.45
C VAL A 39 6.09 -1.41 -1.71
N ARG A 40 5.33 -2.40 -1.22
CA ARG A 40 5.60 -3.82 -1.46
C ARG A 40 5.62 -4.16 -2.95
N ILE A 41 4.68 -3.64 -3.74
CA ILE A 41 4.63 -3.87 -5.19
C ILE A 41 5.90 -3.34 -5.87
N VAL A 42 6.33 -2.12 -5.58
CA VAL A 42 7.51 -1.56 -6.27
C VAL A 42 8.82 -2.22 -5.83
N GLY A 43 8.89 -2.69 -4.58
CA GLY A 43 9.98 -3.53 -4.07
C GLY A 43 10.05 -4.87 -4.80
N ALA A 44 8.93 -5.58 -4.91
CA ALA A 44 8.84 -6.83 -5.65
C ALA A 44 9.24 -6.63 -7.13
N GLN A 45 8.78 -5.56 -7.78
CA GLN A 45 9.19 -5.26 -9.16
C GLN A 45 10.69 -5.03 -9.31
N ALA A 46 11.32 -4.33 -8.35
CA ALA A 46 12.77 -4.18 -8.35
C ALA A 46 13.49 -5.53 -8.22
N GLY A 47 13.00 -6.41 -7.34
CA GLY A 47 13.50 -7.78 -7.21
C GLY A 47 13.37 -8.59 -8.51
N ILE A 48 12.19 -8.56 -9.15
CA ILE A 48 11.92 -9.28 -10.40
C ILE A 48 12.89 -8.85 -11.51
N VAL A 49 13.03 -7.54 -11.71
CA VAL A 49 13.90 -6.97 -12.75
C VAL A 49 15.36 -7.33 -12.54
N LEU A 50 15.83 -7.33 -11.28
CA LEU A 50 17.23 -7.56 -10.96
C LEU A 50 17.63 -9.05 -10.92
N TYR A 51 16.73 -9.92 -10.44
CA TYR A 51 17.08 -11.31 -10.12
C TYR A 51 16.40 -12.34 -11.02
N CYS A 52 15.18 -12.09 -11.48
CA CYS A 52 14.38 -13.13 -12.17
C CYS A 52 14.62 -13.21 -13.67
N ARG A 53 15.17 -12.17 -14.31
CA ARG A 53 15.44 -12.15 -15.76
C ARG A 53 16.42 -13.21 -16.24
N LYS A 54 17.24 -13.78 -15.35
CA LYS A 54 18.15 -14.89 -15.68
C LYS A 54 17.45 -16.26 -15.70
N LEU A 55 16.26 -16.33 -15.09
CA LEU A 55 15.53 -17.56 -14.84
C LEU A 55 14.26 -17.65 -15.70
N TYR A 56 13.64 -16.50 -15.97
CA TYR A 56 12.35 -16.40 -16.64
C TYR A 56 12.29 -15.26 -17.66
N THR A 57 11.36 -15.38 -18.60
CA THR A 57 11.03 -14.30 -19.54
C THR A 57 10.08 -13.30 -18.89
N ILE A 58 10.48 -12.03 -18.87
CA ILE A 58 9.73 -10.92 -18.26
C ILE A 58 9.16 -10.00 -19.33
N ASP A 59 7.88 -9.61 -19.20
CA ASP A 59 7.31 -8.51 -19.98
C ASP A 59 7.77 -7.16 -19.39
N ASP A 60 8.82 -6.60 -20.00
CA ASP A 60 9.39 -5.33 -19.58
C ASP A 60 8.40 -4.16 -19.69
N THR A 61 7.44 -4.21 -20.63
CA THR A 61 6.45 -3.14 -20.78
C THR A 61 5.50 -3.12 -19.59
N VAL A 62 5.01 -4.30 -19.18
CA VAL A 62 4.13 -4.43 -18.01
C VAL A 62 4.90 -4.09 -16.73
N SER A 63 6.10 -4.63 -16.55
CA SER A 63 6.90 -4.40 -15.35
C SER A 63 7.27 -2.92 -15.16
N GLU A 64 7.75 -2.26 -16.22
CA GLU A 64 8.06 -0.83 -16.16
C GLU A 64 6.81 0.03 -15.99
N GLY A 65 5.73 -0.30 -16.70
CA GLY A 65 4.46 0.40 -16.60
C GLY A 65 3.91 0.40 -15.17
N LEU A 66 3.95 -0.77 -14.52
CA LEU A 66 3.54 -0.93 -13.13
C LEU A 66 4.46 -0.14 -12.19
N SER A 67 5.78 -0.30 -12.33
CA SER A 67 6.76 0.42 -11.51
C SER A 67 6.58 1.94 -11.59
N ARG A 68 6.41 2.51 -12.80
CA ARG A 68 6.16 3.94 -12.99
C ARG A 68 4.86 4.40 -12.36
N THR A 69 3.78 3.63 -12.52
CA THR A 69 2.45 3.97 -12.00
C THR A 69 2.46 4.01 -10.47
N VAL A 70 3.04 2.97 -9.85
CA VAL A 70 3.13 2.84 -8.39
C VAL A 70 4.02 3.93 -7.79
N ARG A 71 5.17 4.24 -8.40
CA ARG A 71 6.03 5.35 -7.95
C ARG A 71 5.31 6.69 -7.96
N ARG A 72 4.55 7.00 -9.02
CA ARG A 72 3.74 8.23 -9.08
C ARG A 72 2.66 8.27 -7.99
N ALA A 73 2.02 7.14 -7.70
CA ALA A 73 1.03 7.05 -6.64
C ALA A 73 1.65 7.25 -5.24
N LEU A 74 2.84 6.70 -5.01
CA LEU A 74 3.61 6.91 -3.77
C LEU A 74 4.06 8.36 -3.63
N ASP A 75 4.60 8.97 -4.69
CA ASP A 75 5.00 10.37 -4.71
C ASP A 75 3.81 11.29 -4.36
N ALA A 76 2.63 11.02 -4.93
CA ALA A 76 1.42 11.78 -4.64
C ALA A 76 0.90 11.58 -3.20
N SER A 77 1.10 10.40 -2.62
CA SER A 77 0.55 10.04 -1.31
C SER A 77 1.44 10.46 -0.14
N LEU A 78 2.76 10.40 -0.32
CA LEU A 78 3.77 10.61 0.72
C LEU A 78 4.63 11.87 0.50
N GLY A 79 4.68 12.37 -0.74
CA GLY A 79 5.69 13.32 -1.18
C GLY A 79 6.98 12.62 -1.62
N HIS A 80 7.67 13.22 -2.58
CA HIS A 80 8.76 12.59 -3.32
C HIS A 80 9.88 12.02 -2.45
N GLN A 81 10.38 12.79 -1.48
CA GLN A 81 11.48 12.35 -0.60
C GLN A 81 11.09 11.15 0.27
N ARG A 82 9.87 11.16 0.83
CA ARG A 82 9.37 10.05 1.66
C ARG A 82 9.09 8.81 0.82
N ALA A 83 8.54 8.98 -0.38
CA ALA A 83 8.36 7.90 -1.32
C ALA A 83 9.71 7.24 -1.69
N GLN A 84 10.73 8.02 -2.03
CA GLN A 84 12.07 7.49 -2.32
C GLN A 84 12.66 6.71 -1.13
N SER A 85 12.55 7.23 0.10
CA SER A 85 13.04 6.54 1.29
C SER A 85 12.32 5.22 1.53
N ALA A 86 10.99 5.20 1.42
CA ALA A 86 10.19 3.99 1.59
C ALA A 86 10.51 2.92 0.52
N ILE A 87 10.69 3.35 -0.73
CA ILE A 87 11.11 2.47 -1.84
C ILE A 87 12.50 1.89 -1.58
N ALA A 88 13.45 2.71 -1.12
CA ALA A 88 14.82 2.27 -0.85
C ALA A 88 14.89 1.30 0.34
N GLU A 89 14.09 1.54 1.38
CA GLU A 89 13.95 0.65 2.52
C GLU A 89 13.39 -0.72 2.11
N GLU A 90 12.29 -0.70 1.36
CA GLU A 90 11.69 -1.94 0.86
C GLU A 90 12.62 -2.69 -0.10
N GLY A 91 13.36 -1.96 -0.95
CA GLY A 91 14.38 -2.57 -1.82
C GLY A 91 15.45 -3.32 -1.02
N ARG A 92 15.89 -2.77 0.12
CA ARG A 92 16.82 -3.47 1.02
C ARG A 92 16.18 -4.70 1.67
N ARG A 93 14.91 -4.60 2.09
CA ARG A 93 14.16 -5.73 2.65
C ARG A 93 14.06 -6.88 1.65
N VAL A 94 13.64 -6.60 0.42
CA VAL A 94 13.52 -7.59 -0.66
C VAL A 94 14.89 -8.20 -1.00
N ALA A 95 15.94 -7.38 -1.10
CA ALA A 95 17.29 -7.91 -1.34
C ALA A 95 17.76 -8.86 -0.23
N GLY A 96 17.45 -8.54 1.04
CA GLY A 96 17.73 -9.41 2.18
C GLY A 96 16.93 -10.72 2.13
N GLU A 97 15.66 -10.66 1.74
CA GLU A 97 14.80 -11.84 1.55
C GLU A 97 15.35 -12.76 0.45
N ILE A 98 15.68 -12.21 -0.71
CA ILE A 98 16.30 -12.94 -1.83
C ILE A 98 17.63 -13.58 -1.41
N ALA A 99 18.45 -12.87 -0.63
CA ALA A 99 19.70 -13.41 -0.12
C ALA A 99 19.49 -14.56 0.87
N ALA A 100 18.40 -14.54 1.65
CA ALA A 100 18.08 -15.57 2.62
C ALA A 100 17.50 -16.84 2.00
N ILE A 101 16.59 -16.70 1.03
CA ILE A 101 15.86 -17.85 0.44
C ILE A 101 16.43 -18.32 -0.90
N GLY A 102 17.23 -17.49 -1.56
CA GLY A 102 17.78 -17.74 -2.88
C GLY A 102 16.91 -17.18 -4.01
N ALA A 103 17.57 -16.67 -5.06
CA ALA A 103 16.90 -16.03 -6.19
C ALA A 103 15.98 -16.99 -6.97
N GLU A 104 16.35 -18.27 -7.09
CA GLU A 104 15.52 -19.26 -7.79
C GLU A 104 14.17 -19.45 -7.12
N GLN A 105 14.18 -19.76 -5.81
CA GLN A 105 12.95 -19.94 -5.04
C GLN A 105 12.13 -18.66 -5.02
N TRP A 106 12.76 -17.52 -4.72
CA TRP A 106 12.05 -16.24 -4.66
C TRP A 106 11.35 -15.90 -5.98
N CYS A 107 12.03 -16.09 -7.11
CA CYS A 107 11.46 -15.83 -8.43
C CYS A 107 10.34 -16.80 -8.80
N ALA A 108 10.46 -18.07 -8.43
CA ALA A 108 9.40 -19.05 -8.61
C ALA A 108 8.12 -18.65 -7.83
N ASP A 109 8.28 -18.21 -6.58
CA ASP A 109 7.17 -17.76 -5.74
C ASP A 109 6.50 -16.51 -6.32
N GLN A 110 7.28 -15.52 -6.77
CA GLN A 110 6.72 -14.33 -7.44
C GLN A 110 5.95 -14.67 -8.71
N ARG A 111 6.45 -15.63 -9.50
CA ARG A 111 5.78 -16.08 -10.73
C ARG A 111 4.44 -16.74 -10.42
N ASP A 112 4.39 -17.60 -9.39
CA ASP A 112 3.16 -18.25 -8.96
C ASP A 112 2.10 -17.24 -8.49
N ILE A 113 2.50 -16.29 -7.64
CA ILE A 113 1.63 -15.22 -7.13
C ILE A 113 1.06 -14.38 -8.29
N LEU A 114 1.93 -13.83 -9.15
CA LEU A 114 1.49 -12.91 -10.20
C LEU A 114 0.66 -13.58 -11.29
N ASN A 115 0.97 -14.83 -11.64
CA ASN A 115 0.18 -15.58 -12.62
C ASN A 115 -1.19 -16.00 -12.07
N THR A 116 -1.28 -16.34 -10.78
CA THR A 116 -2.56 -16.64 -10.12
C THR A 116 -3.48 -15.41 -10.12
N ASP A 117 -2.91 -14.23 -9.90
CA ASP A 117 -3.65 -12.96 -9.89
C ASP A 117 -3.91 -12.39 -11.31
N GLY A 118 -3.53 -13.11 -12.37
CA GLY A 118 -3.74 -12.72 -13.76
C GLY A 118 -2.82 -11.60 -14.27
N VAL A 119 -1.80 -11.22 -13.50
CA VAL A 119 -0.82 -10.20 -13.88
C VAL A 119 0.33 -10.88 -14.63
N ARG A 120 0.31 -10.81 -15.96
CA ARG A 120 1.33 -11.43 -16.83
C ARG A 120 2.64 -10.63 -16.88
N VAL A 121 3.38 -10.60 -15.76
CA VAL A 121 4.78 -10.10 -15.74
C VAL A 121 5.74 -11.18 -16.22
N PHE A 122 5.50 -12.44 -15.85
CA PHE A 122 6.21 -13.60 -16.37
C PHE A 122 5.44 -14.13 -17.59
N VAL A 123 6.11 -14.34 -18.72
CA VAL A 123 5.46 -14.68 -20.01
C VAL A 123 5.86 -16.03 -20.59
N ASP A 124 6.65 -16.80 -19.85
CA ASP A 124 7.02 -18.18 -20.15
C ASP A 124 6.11 -19.21 -19.46
#